data_AF-A0A2T2XJJ7-F1
#
_entry.id   AF-A0A2T2XJJ7-F1
#
_cell.length_a   1.000
_cell.length_b   1.000
_cell.length_c   1.000
_cell.angle_alpha   90.00
_cell.angle_beta   90.00
_cell.angle_gamma   90.00
#
_symmetry.space_group_name_H-M   'P 1'
#
loop_
_entity.id
_entity.type
_entity.pdbx_description
1 polymer ?
#
loop_
_entity_poly.entity_id
_entity_poly.type
_entity_poly.pdbx_seq_one_letter_code
_entity_poly.pdbx_strand_id
1 'polypeptide(L)'
;MSNDIYLRGMVVIRFLSAMMELTGAFLMWRFNRIEMAVRINGLLGLVGPIILTTTMLLGIAGLAATKVPLGKIFWIAGGVALIMWGTTR
;
A
#
# COMPACT_ATOMS: atom_id res chain seq x y z
N MET A 1 10.28 -19.15 -11.07
CA MET A 1 9.52 -18.43 -12.11
C MET A 1 8.17 -17.89 -11.62
N SER A 2 7.25 -18.69 -11.06
CA SER A 2 5.93 -18.15 -10.61
C SER A 2 6.04 -17.13 -9.46
N ASN A 3 6.92 -17.33 -8.47
CA ASN A 3 7.03 -16.40 -7.33
C ASN A 3 7.78 -15.09 -7.67
N ASP A 4 8.63 -15.11 -8.69
CA ASP A 4 9.45 -13.95 -9.07
C ASP A 4 8.60 -12.80 -9.62
N ILE A 5 7.49 -13.11 -10.31
CA ILE A 5 6.60 -12.08 -10.87
C ILE A 5 5.82 -11.35 -9.78
N TYR A 6 5.38 -12.04 -8.71
CA TYR A 6 4.70 -11.41 -7.58
C TYR A 6 5.66 -10.49 -6.81
N LEU A 7 6.90 -10.94 -6.57
CA LEU A 7 7.91 -10.11 -5.92
C LEU A 7 8.23 -8.85 -6.74
N ARG A 8 8.49 -9.01 -8.05
CA ARG A 8 8.74 -7.87 -8.93
C ARG A 8 7.56 -6.90 -8.96
N GLY A 9 6.32 -7.41 -8.99
CA GLY A 9 5.10 -6.61 -8.90
C GLY A 9 5.03 -5.79 -7.61
N MET A 10 5.27 -6.42 -6.45
CA MET A 10 5.29 -5.72 -5.16
C MET A 10 6.36 -4.61 -5.12
N VAL A 11 7.55 -4.89 -5.65
CA VAL A 11 8.65 -3.92 -5.73
C VAL A 11 8.28 -2.72 -6.61
N VAL A 12 7.73 -2.96 -7.80
CA VAL A 12 7.31 -1.89 -8.72
C VAL A 12 6.24 -1.00 -8.08
N ILE A 13 5.24 -1.59 -7.43
CA ILE A 13 4.17 -0.83 -6.77
C ILE A 13 4.75 0.04 -5.63
N ARG A 14 5.73 -0.46 -4.87
CA ARG A 14 6.43 0.33 -3.84
C ARG A 14 7.18 1.52 -4.43
N PHE A 15 7.89 1.33 -5.54
CA PHE A 15 8.56 2.44 -6.23
C PHE A 15 7.56 3.49 -6.71
N LEU A 16 6.46 3.09 -7.34
CA LEU A 16 5.40 4.01 -7.77
C LEU A 16 4.82 4.79 -6.58
N SER A 17 4.55 4.12 -5.46
CA SER A 17 4.06 4.77 -4.24
C SER A 17 5.06 5.78 -3.68
N ALA A 18 6.34 5.43 -3.62
CA ALA A 18 7.38 6.34 -3.15
C ALA A 18 7.51 7.58 -4.05
N MET A 19 7.36 7.41 -5.37
CA MET A 19 7.35 8.54 -6.31
C MET A 19 6.15 9.47 -6.10
N MET A 20 4.97 8.93 -5.77
CA MET A 20 3.78 9.74 -5.46
C MET A 20 4.00 10.58 -4.19
N GLU A 21 4.53 9.97 -3.12
CA GLU A 21 4.87 10.69 -1.88
C GLU A 21 5.91 11.78 -2.13
N LEU A 22 6.97 11.45 -2.88
CA LEU A 22 8.01 12.41 -3.23
C LEU A 22 7.46 13.57 -4.06
N THR A 23 6.58 13.28 -5.02
CA THR A 23 5.89 14.30 -5.83
C THR A 23 5.03 15.19 -4.94
N GLY A 24 4.29 14.60 -3.99
CA GLY A 24 3.53 15.34 -3.00
C GLY A 24 4.39 16.28 -2.18
N ALA A 25 5.51 15.81 -1.66
CA ALA A 25 6.47 16.62 -0.92
C ALA A 25 7.01 17.80 -1.75
N PHE A 26 7.35 17.57 -3.02
CA PHE A 26 7.75 18.64 -3.93
C PHE A 26 6.64 19.66 -4.18
N LEU A 27 5.39 19.22 -4.35
CA LEU A 27 4.26 20.12 -4.52
C LEU A 27 3.99 20.93 -3.25
N MET A 28 4.07 20.32 -2.06
CA MET A 28 3.96 21.02 -0.78
C MET A 28 5.02 22.11 -0.64
N TRP A 29 6.27 21.78 -0.96
CA TRP A 29 7.37 22.75 -0.95
C TRP A 29 7.14 23.86 -1.97
N ARG A 30 6.71 23.52 -3.19
CA ARG A 30 6.49 24.48 -4.28
C ARG A 30 5.34 25.47 -4.00
N PHE A 31 4.27 25.03 -3.35
CA PHE A 31 3.13 25.89 -3.02
C PHE A 31 3.32 26.66 -1.70
N ASN A 32 4.14 26.14 -0.79
CA ASN A 32 4.51 26.76 0.49
C ASN A 32 3.32 27.31 1.29
N ARG A 33 2.21 26.57 1.30
CA ARG A 33 0.96 26.91 2.01
C ARG A 33 0.46 25.70 2.77
N ILE A 34 0.16 25.88 4.05
CA ILE A 34 -0.29 24.80 4.94
C ILE A 34 -1.61 24.19 4.45
N GLU A 35 -2.56 25.01 3.99
CA GLU A 35 -3.84 24.47 3.49
C GLU A 35 -3.66 23.57 2.27
N MET A 36 -2.74 23.92 1.37
CA MET A 36 -2.40 23.09 0.21
C MET A 36 -1.71 21.80 0.64
N ALA A 37 -0.80 21.87 1.62
CA ALA A 37 -0.14 20.68 2.15
C ALA A 37 -1.12 19.70 2.80
N VAL A 38 -2.09 20.19 3.58
CA VAL A 38 -3.15 19.36 4.16
C VAL A 38 -4.00 18.70 3.08
N ARG A 39 -4.34 19.41 1.98
CA ARG A 39 -5.07 18.82 0.86
C ARG A 39 -4.27 17.73 0.14
N ILE A 40 -2.99 17.96 -0.11
CA ILE A 40 -2.11 16.96 -0.75
C ILE A 40 -1.98 15.74 0.15
N ASN A 41 -1.76 15.92 1.46
CA ASN A 41 -1.72 14.82 2.42
C ASN A 41 -3.07 14.08 2.50
N GLY A 42 -4.19 14.79 2.40
CA GLY A 42 -5.51 14.16 2.34
C GLY A 42 -5.67 13.24 1.12
N LEU A 43 -5.18 13.66 -0.04
CA LEU A 43 -5.18 12.84 -1.26
C LEU A 43 -4.23 11.64 -1.14
N LEU A 44 -2.98 11.86 -0.69
CA LEU A 44 -2.00 10.78 -0.49
C LEU A 44 -2.41 9.81 0.62
N GLY A 45 -3.14 10.29 1.64
CA GLY A 45 -3.68 9.46 2.71
C GLY A 45 -4.64 8.38 2.23
N LEU A 46 -5.28 8.54 1.06
CA LEU A 46 -6.07 7.50 0.41
C LEU A 46 -5.22 6.52 -0.42
N VAL A 47 -4.11 7.01 -0.98
CA VAL A 47 -3.18 6.21 -1.78
C VAL A 47 -2.49 5.14 -0.92
N GLY A 48 -2.08 5.49 0.30
CA GLY A 48 -1.42 4.56 1.24
C GLY A 48 -2.19 3.25 1.47
N PRO A 49 -3.46 3.29 1.92
CA PRO A 49 -4.31 2.10 2.09
C PRO A 49 -4.47 1.27 0.81
N ILE A 50 -4.63 1.92 -0.35
CA ILE A 50 -4.79 1.23 -1.65
C ILE A 50 -3.50 0.46 -1.98
N ILE A 51 -2.35 1.13 -1.94
CA ILE A 51 -1.04 0.53 -2.23
C ILE A 51 -0.74 -0.62 -1.27
N LEU A 52 -0.97 -0.43 0.03
CA LEU A 52 -0.75 -1.46 1.03
C LEU A 52 -1.62 -2.68 0.76
N THR A 53 -2.92 -2.48 0.51
CA THR A 53 -3.85 -3.58 0.23
C THR A 53 -3.45 -4.33 -1.04
N THR A 54 -3.16 -3.64 -2.14
CA THR A 54 -2.74 -4.28 -3.39
C THR A 54 -1.44 -5.08 -3.24
N THR A 55 -0.42 -4.51 -2.57
CA THR A 55 0.86 -5.21 -2.36
C THR A 55 0.68 -6.42 -1.44
N MET A 56 -0.14 -6.32 -0.39
CA MET A 56 -0.44 -7.44 0.49
C MET A 56 -1.19 -8.56 -0.25
N LEU A 57 -2.18 -8.22 -1.08
CA LEU A 57 -2.90 -9.21 -1.89
C LEU A 57 -1.97 -9.94 -2.87
N LEU A 58 -1.04 -9.22 -3.52
CA LEU A 58 -0.03 -9.84 -4.38
C LEU A 58 0.92 -10.76 -3.60
N GLY A 59 1.35 -10.34 -2.41
CA GLY A 59 2.17 -11.15 -1.53
C GLY A 59 1.47 -12.43 -1.09
N ILE A 60 0.21 -12.33 -0.67
CA ILE A 60 -0.61 -13.49 -0.29
C ILE A 60 -0.84 -14.41 -1.49
N ALA A 61 -1.11 -13.86 -2.69
CA ALA A 61 -1.28 -14.65 -3.91
C ALA A 61 -0.02 -15.45 -4.26
N GLY A 62 1.16 -14.84 -4.18
CA GLY A 62 2.44 -15.53 -4.38
C GLY A 62 2.72 -16.60 -3.33
N LEU A 63 2.40 -16.33 -2.06
CA LEU A 63 2.53 -17.33 -1.01
C LEU A 63 1.53 -18.48 -1.21
N ALA A 64 0.26 -18.20 -1.52
CA ALA A 64 -0.80 -19.19 -1.75
C ALA A 64 -0.49 -20.13 -2.92
N ALA A 65 0.19 -19.64 -3.97
CA ALA A 65 0.72 -20.48 -5.05
C ALA A 65 1.71 -21.55 -4.54
N THR A 66 2.31 -21.34 -3.37
CA THR A 66 3.24 -22.26 -2.70
C THR A 66 2.52 -23.18 -1.67
N LYS A 67 1.18 -23.26 -1.69
CA LYS A 67 0.33 -24.01 -0.73
C LYS A 67 0.49 -23.58 0.72
N VAL A 68 0.22 -22.32 1.02
CA VAL A 68 0.16 -21.83 2.41
C VAL A 68 -0.99 -22.51 3.17
N PRO A 69 -0.78 -22.96 4.42
CA PRO A 69 -1.86 -23.45 5.27
C PRO A 69 -2.97 -22.40 5.46
N LEU A 70 -4.23 -22.78 5.25
CA LEU A 70 -5.42 -21.91 5.36
C LEU A 70 -5.48 -21.13 6.68
N GLY A 71 -5.04 -21.72 7.79
CA GLY A 71 -5.00 -21.05 9.09
C GLY A 71 -4.12 -19.80 9.12
N LYS A 72 -3.03 -19.74 8.35
CA LYS A 72 -2.18 -18.54 8.25
C LYS A 72 -2.84 -17.44 7.43
N ILE A 73 -3.63 -17.80 6.41
CA ILE A 73 -4.37 -16.86 5.56
C ILE A 73 -5.43 -16.12 6.39
N PHE A 74 -6.10 -16.80 7.31
CA PHE A 74 -7.08 -16.19 8.22
C PHE A 74 -6.48 -15.05 9.05
N TRP A 75 -5.32 -15.27 9.68
CA TRP A 75 -4.64 -14.24 10.47
C TRP A 75 -4.19 -13.05 9.63
N ILE A 76 -3.72 -13.29 8.40
CA ILE A 76 -3.30 -12.22 7.49
C ILE A 76 -4.52 -11.36 7.07
N ALA A 77 -5.63 -12.00 6.69
CA ALA A 77 -6.86 -11.29 6.35
C ALA A 77 -7.41 -10.48 7.53
N GLY A 78 -7.37 -11.03 8.74
CA GLY A 78 -7.75 -10.33 9.97
C GLY A 78 -6.90 -9.09 10.23
N GLY A 79 -5.58 -9.15 10.05
CA GLY A 79 -4.69 -8.00 10.18
C GLY A 79 -5.03 -6.86 9.21
N VAL A 80 -5.33 -7.20 7.94
CA VAL A 80 -5.76 -6.20 6.94
C VAL A 80 -7.09 -5.55 7.34
N ALA A 81 -8.07 -6.35 7.79
CA ALA A 81 -9.36 -5.83 8.24
C ALA A 81 -9.22 -4.88 9.45
N LEU A 82 -8.35 -5.21 10.41
CA LEU A 82 -8.06 -4.36 11.57
C LEU A 82 -7.40 -3.04 11.19
N ILE A 83 -6.48 -3.04 10.21
CA ILE A 83 -5.87 -1.81 9.70
C ILE A 83 -6.97 -0.91 9.11
N MET A 84 -7.83 -1.46 8.25
CA MET A 84 -8.92 -0.70 7.64
C MET A 84 -9.88 -0.14 8.69
N TRP A 85 -10.29 -0.97 9.65
CA TRP A 85 -11.14 -0.56 10.76
C TRP A 85 -10.50 0.56 11.58
N GLY A 86 -9.23 0.44 11.96
CA GLY A 86 -8.50 1.46 12.70
C GLY A 86 -8.27 2.78 11.94
N THR A 87 -8.23 2.74 10.60
CA THR A 87 -8.18 3.95 9.76
C THR A 87 -9.54 4.55 9.44
N THR A 88 -10.63 3.86 9.77
CA THR A 88 -11.98 4.41 9.64
C THR A 88 -12.24 5.29 10.87
N ARG A 89 -12.47 6.58 10.65
CA ARG A 89 -12.80 7.53 11.71
C ARG A 89 -14.16 7.23 12.35
#